data_AF-A0A3M2H344-F1
#
_entry.id   AF-A0A3M2H344-F1
#
_cell.length_a   1.000
_cell.length_b   1.000
_cell.length_c   1.000
_cell.angle_alpha   90.00
_cell.angle_beta   90.00
_cell.angle_gamma   90.00
#
_symmetry.space_group_name_H-M   'P 1'
#
loop_
_entity.id
_entity.type
_entity.pdbx_description
1 polymer ?
#
loop_
_entity_poly.entity_id
_entity_poly.type
_entity_poly.pdbx_seq_one_letter_code
_entity_poly.pdbx_strand_id
1 'polypeptide(L)'
;MPTLSRWFLKAGLIYFATSFVLLLGVHLQALSPAPAFLPVFYHLLFVGWITQIIMGVSHWMFPRHTREKPRGNEASGWAAFTGINLGLLLRCLGEPMQWLH
;
A
#
# COMPACT_ATOMS: atom_id res chain seq x y z
N MET A 1 5.59 -2.97 19.61
CA MET A 1 5.79 -2.71 18.16
C MET A 1 5.69 -1.21 17.91
N PRO A 2 6.62 -0.59 17.15
CA PRO A 2 6.58 0.83 16.79
C PRO A 2 5.24 1.23 16.16
N THR A 3 4.83 2.49 16.34
CA THR A 3 3.62 3.05 15.73
C THR A 3 3.64 2.91 14.22
N LEU A 4 4.73 3.32 13.59
CA LEU A 4 4.93 3.27 12.13
C LEU A 4 4.77 1.84 11.59
N SER A 5 5.37 0.83 12.25
CA SER A 5 5.19 -0.58 11.88
C SER A 5 3.71 -0.98 11.86
N ARG A 6 2.94 -0.59 12.88
CA ARG A 6 1.50 -0.91 12.94
C ARG A 6 0.72 -0.27 11.80
N TRP A 7 1.09 0.94 11.40
CA TRP A 7 0.44 1.64 10.29
C TRP A 7 0.72 0.96 8.95
N PHE A 8 1.98 0.61 8.66
CA PHE A 8 2.33 -0.20 7.50
C PHE A 8 1.56 -1.52 7.45
N LEU A 9 1.45 -2.23 8.58
CA LEU A 9 0.70 -3.48 8.61
C LEU A 9 -0.79 -3.30 8.36
N LYS A 10 -1.43 -2.32 9.01
CA LYS A 10 -2.85 -2.03 8.83
C LYS A 10 -3.16 -1.59 7.40
N ALA A 11 -2.37 -0.67 6.85
CA ALA A 11 -2.53 -0.22 5.46
C ALA A 11 -2.33 -1.37 4.48
N GLY A 12 -1.32 -2.22 4.70
CA GLY A 12 -1.10 -3.41 3.87
C GLY A 12 -2.30 -4.35 3.83
N LEU A 13 -2.94 -4.60 4.98
CA LEU A 13 -4.16 -5.42 5.05
C LEU A 13 -5.37 -4.75 4.40
N ILE A 14 -5.50 -3.42 4.51
CA ILE A 14 -6.55 -2.67 3.82
C ILE A 14 -6.36 -2.80 2.31
N TYR A 15 -5.16 -2.55 1.78
CA TYR A 15 -4.90 -2.66 0.35
C TYR A 15 -5.08 -4.07 -0.19
N PHE A 16 -4.73 -5.08 0.60
CA PHE A 16 -5.04 -6.47 0.29
C PHE A 16 -6.54 -6.69 0.10
N ALA A 17 -7.36 -6.31 1.08
CA ALA A 17 -8.80 -6.45 0.99
C ALA A 17 -9.38 -5.66 -0.19
N THR A 18 -8.93 -4.42 -0.40
CA THR A 18 -9.37 -3.59 -1.53
C THR A 18 -8.98 -4.20 -2.88
N SER A 19 -7.78 -4.77 -3.01
CA SER A 19 -7.37 -5.44 -4.25
C SER A 19 -8.30 -6.61 -4.60
N PHE A 20 -8.70 -7.41 -3.62
CA PHE A 20 -9.64 -8.51 -3.85
C PHE A 20 -11.05 -8.05 -4.20
N VAL A 21 -11.55 -7.02 -3.52
CA VAL A 21 -12.85 -6.41 -3.87
C VAL A 21 -12.83 -5.88 -5.30
N LEU A 22 -11.72 -5.26 -5.72
CA LEU A 22 -11.57 -4.73 -7.07
C LEU A 22 -11.50 -5.85 -8.12
N LEU A 23 -10.74 -6.92 -7.86
CA LEU A 23 -10.70 -8.09 -8.74
C LEU A 23 -12.07 -8.75 -8.86
N LEU A 24 -12.80 -8.89 -7.75
CA LEU A 24 -14.15 -9.42 -7.74
C LEU A 24 -15.11 -8.53 -8.55
N GLY A 25 -15.02 -7.21 -8.41
CA GLY A 25 -15.82 -6.26 -9.19
C GLY A 25 -15.59 -6.39 -10.69
N VAL A 26 -14.34 -6.64 -11.11
CA VAL A 26 -14.01 -6.93 -12.52
C VAL A 26 -14.63 -8.26 -12.98
N HIS A 27 -14.50 -9.34 -12.20
CA HIS A 27 -15.05 -10.66 -12.57
C HIS A 27 -16.59 -10.68 -12.62
N LEU A 28 -17.25 -9.93 -11.74
CA LEU A 28 -18.70 -9.77 -11.72
C LEU A 28 -19.21 -8.77 -12.78
N GLN A 29 -18.32 -8.22 -13.62
CA GLN A 29 -18.63 -7.20 -14.63
C GLN A 29 -19.22 -5.90 -14.04
N ALA A 30 -19.08 -5.67 -12.73
CA ALA A 30 -19.49 -4.44 -12.06
C ALA A 30 -18.52 -3.28 -12.33
N LEU A 31 -17.26 -3.60 -12.69
CA LEU A 31 -16.23 -2.64 -13.08
C LEU A 31 -15.79 -2.95 -14.52
N SER A 32 -16.09 -2.04 -15.44
CA SER A 32 -15.81 -2.17 -16.88
C SER A 32 -15.21 -0.87 -17.44
N PRO A 33 -14.26 -0.93 -18.39
CA PRO A 33 -13.67 -2.14 -18.97
C PRO A 33 -12.61 -2.77 -18.04
N ALA A 34 -12.52 -4.09 -17.99
CA ALA A 34 -11.60 -4.82 -17.12
C ALA A 34 -10.12 -4.35 -17.20
N PRO A 35 -9.56 -4.05 -18.39
CA PRO A 35 -8.19 -3.54 -18.50
C PRO A 35 -7.92 -2.24 -17.75
N ALA A 36 -8.94 -1.42 -17.46
CA ALA A 36 -8.79 -0.18 -16.71
C ALA A 36 -8.49 -0.41 -15.22
N PHE A 37 -8.88 -1.57 -14.69
CA PHE A 37 -8.81 -1.87 -13.26
C PHE A 37 -7.71 -2.89 -12.93
N LEU A 38 -7.28 -3.72 -13.87
CA LEU A 38 -6.20 -4.69 -13.66
C LEU A 38 -4.87 -4.05 -13.19
N PRO A 39 -4.39 -2.92 -13.75
CA PRO A 39 -3.20 -2.25 -13.24
C PRO A 39 -3.36 -1.80 -11.78
N VAL A 40 -4.55 -1.30 -11.42
CA VAL A 40 -4.87 -0.89 -10.04
C VAL A 40 -4.82 -2.10 -9.12
N PHE A 41 -5.45 -3.22 -9.50
CA PHE A 41 -5.42 -4.47 -8.74
C PHE A 41 -3.98 -4.89 -8.39
N TYR A 42 -3.11 -5.01 -9.40
CA TYR A 42 -1.74 -5.47 -9.17
C TYR A 42 -0.95 -4.51 -8.28
N HIS A 43 -1.12 -3.20 -8.43
CA HIS A 43 -0.40 -2.24 -7.60
C HIS A 43 -0.89 -2.23 -6.15
N LEU A 44 -2.20 -2.37 -5.93
CA LEU A 44 -2.71 -2.53 -4.57
C LEU A 44 -2.23 -3.84 -3.93
N LEU A 45 -2.15 -4.92 -4.70
CA LEU A 45 -1.69 -6.22 -4.21
C LEU A 45 -0.18 -6.23 -3.89
N PHE A 46 0.65 -5.78 -4.83
CA PHE A 46 2.11 -5.86 -4.67
C PHE A 46 2.66 -4.69 -3.84
N VAL A 47 2.36 -3.45 -4.22
CA VAL A 47 2.92 -2.26 -3.57
C VAL A 47 2.10 -1.87 -2.34
N GLY A 48 0.77 -1.97 -2.42
CA GLY A 48 -0.12 -1.67 -1.30
C GLY A 48 -0.01 -2.70 -0.17
N TRP A 49 -0.15 -4.00 -0.48
CA TRP A 49 -0.09 -5.05 0.51
C TRP A 49 1.33 -5.56 0.77
N ILE A 50 1.95 -6.26 -0.17
CA ILE A 50 3.17 -7.02 0.10
C ILE A 50 4.30 -6.09 0.55
N THR A 51 4.56 -5.01 -0.18
CA THR A 51 5.63 -4.06 0.17
C THR A 51 5.40 -3.43 1.55
N GLN A 52 4.17 -2.99 1.88
CA GLN A 52 3.91 -2.39 3.18
C GLN A 52 4.04 -3.40 4.33
N ILE A 53 3.65 -4.65 4.14
CA ILE A 53 3.90 -5.70 5.15
C ILE A 53 5.40 -5.87 5.37
N ILE A 54 6.18 -6.00 4.29
CA ILE A 54 7.64 -6.11 4.38
C ILE A 54 8.22 -4.92 5.14
N MET A 55 7.88 -3.68 4.75
CA MET A 55 8.38 -2.48 5.43
C MET A 55 7.99 -2.43 6.92
N GLY A 56 6.73 -2.76 7.25
CA GLY A 56 6.25 -2.74 8.62
C GLY A 56 6.94 -3.78 9.51
N VAL A 57 7.10 -5.01 9.01
CA VAL A 57 7.80 -6.11 9.69
C VAL A 57 9.29 -5.79 9.81
N SER A 58 9.96 -5.41 8.72
CA SER A 58 11.37 -5.04 8.73
C SER A 58 11.64 -3.88 9.70
N HIS A 59 10.82 -2.83 9.66
CA HIS A 59 10.95 -1.70 10.58
C HIS A 59 10.82 -2.14 12.05
N TRP A 60 10.06 -3.18 12.38
CA TRP A 60 9.97 -3.72 13.73
C TRP A 60 11.13 -4.65 14.09
N MET A 61 11.53 -5.54 13.18
CA MET A 61 12.55 -6.56 13.38
C MET A 61 13.97 -6.01 13.45
N PHE A 62 14.29 -4.95 12.70
CA PHE A 62 15.63 -4.38 12.73
C PHE A 62 16.03 -3.93 14.15
N PRO A 63 17.32 -4.10 14.51
CA PRO A 63 17.81 -3.85 15.86
C PRO A 63 17.68 -2.37 16.22
N ARG A 64 17.70 -2.10 17.53
CA ARG A 64 17.60 -0.73 18.03
C ARG A 64 18.85 0.05 17.64
N HIS A 65 18.67 1.27 17.15
CA HIS A 65 19.77 2.14 16.75
C HIS A 65 20.58 2.65 17.96
N THR A 66 19.90 3.25 18.95
CA THR A 66 20.51 3.65 20.25
C THR A 66 19.53 3.41 21.41
N ARG A 67 19.98 3.52 22.66
CA ARG A 67 19.10 3.39 23.84
C ARG A 67 18.08 4.53 23.94
N GLU A 68 18.47 5.75 23.59
CA GLU A 68 17.65 6.97 23.64
C GLU A 68 16.74 7.12 22.42
N LYS A 69 17.23 6.73 21.23
CA LYS A 69 16.47 6.73 19.97
C LYS A 69 16.49 5.34 19.33
N PRO A 70 15.65 4.40 19.80
CA PRO A 70 15.67 3.01 19.34
C PRO A 70 15.42 2.83 17.84
N ARG A 71 14.76 3.78 17.17
CA ARG A 71 14.45 3.70 15.73
C ARG A 71 15.09 4.82 14.89
N GLY A 72 16.03 5.57 15.48
CA GLY A 72 16.72 6.65 14.79
C GLY A 72 15.76 7.73 14.31
N ASN A 73 15.89 8.16 13.04
CA ASN A 73 15.02 9.15 12.42
C ASN A 73 13.73 8.48 11.89
N GLU A 74 12.61 8.66 12.59
CA GLU A 74 11.32 8.13 12.14
C GLU A 74 10.69 8.93 10.98
N ALA A 75 11.15 10.16 10.72
CA ALA A 75 10.57 11.02 9.68
C ALA A 75 10.72 10.43 8.28
N SER A 76 11.85 9.77 7.98
CA SER A 76 12.05 9.09 6.69
C SER A 76 11.07 7.93 6.51
N GLY A 77 10.80 7.19 7.57
CA GLY A 77 9.84 6.09 7.57
C GLY A 77 8.40 6.58 7.34
N TRP A 78 8.02 7.69 7.99
CA TRP A 78 6.74 8.34 7.74
C TRP A 78 6.64 8.94 6.34
N ALA A 79 7.71 9.56 5.82
CA ALA A 79 7.75 10.06 4.46
C ALA A 79 7.58 8.93 3.43
N ALA A 80 8.23 7.78 3.64
CA ALA A 80 8.06 6.60 2.80
C ALA A 80 6.61 6.07 2.87
N PHE A 81 6.04 5.96 4.07
CA PHE A 81 4.65 5.56 4.26
C PHE A 81 3.71 6.50 3.49
N THR A 82 3.82 7.81 3.69
CA THR A 82 2.97 8.79 3.01
C THR A 82 3.16 8.75 1.50
N GLY A 83 4.39 8.71 0.99
CA GLY A 83 4.68 8.66 -0.44
C GLY A 83 4.08 7.44 -1.14
N ILE A 84 4.19 6.26 -0.52
CA ILE A 84 3.59 5.02 -1.05
C ILE A 84 2.06 5.13 -1.09
N ASN A 85 1.44 5.56 0.00
CA ASN A 85 -0.03 5.66 0.07
C ASN A 85 -0.57 6.71 -0.92
N LEU A 86 0.09 7.87 -1.03
CA LEU A 86 -0.27 8.89 -2.02
C LEU A 86 -0.11 8.37 -3.46
N GLY A 87 1.00 7.70 -3.77
CA GLY A 87 1.22 7.10 -5.08
C GLY A 87 0.16 6.07 -5.45
N LEU A 88 -0.26 5.23 -4.49
CA LEU A 88 -1.33 4.26 -4.69
C LEU A 88 -2.69 4.93 -4.92
N LEU A 89 -3.03 5.97 -4.15
CA LEU A 89 -4.26 6.75 -4.34
C LEU A 89 -4.29 7.40 -5.72
N LEU A 90 -3.18 8.01 -6.16
CA LEU A 90 -3.06 8.58 -7.49
C LEU A 90 -3.25 7.54 -8.58
N ARG A 91 -2.71 6.32 -8.42
CA ARG A 91 -2.92 5.22 -9.38
C ARG A 91 -4.37 4.74 -9.42
N CYS A 92 -5.03 4.60 -8.26
CA CYS A 92 -6.44 4.21 -8.19
C CYS A 92 -7.36 5.16 -8.96
N LEU A 93 -7.01 6.45 -8.99
CA LEU A 93 -7.77 7.47 -9.72
C LEU A 93 -7.31 7.58 -11.18
N GLY A 94 -6.00 7.62 -11.41
CA GLY A 94 -5.40 7.89 -12.72
C GLY A 94 -5.57 6.77 -13.73
N GLU A 95 -5.43 5.51 -13.32
CA GLU A 95 -5.50 4.37 -14.25
C GLU A 95 -6.90 4.24 -14.87
N PRO A 96 -8.03 4.28 -14.12
CA PRO A 96 -9.35 4.28 -14.75
C PRO A 96 -9.61 5.51 -15.63
N MET A 97 -9.09 6.69 -15.25
CA MET A 97 -9.25 7.91 -16.02
C MET A 97 -8.58 7.85 -17.40
N GLN A 98 -7.48 7.11 -17.55
CA GLN A 98 -6.81 6.94 -18.84
C GLN A 98 -7.67 6.22 -19.88
N TRP A 99 -8.64 5.41 -19.44
CA TRP A 99 -9.54 4.67 -20.33
C TRP A 99 -10.86 5.40 -20.61
N LEU A 100 -11.06 6.60 -20.07
CA LEU A 100 -12.23 7.45 -20.35
C LEU A 100 -12.04 8.35 -21.59
N HIS A 101 -10.88 8.29 -22.23
CA HIS A 101 -10.51 9.03 -23.44
C HIS A 101 -10.32 8.08 -24.63
#